data_AF-A0A820PHA7-F1
#
_entry.id   AF-A0A820PHA7-F1
#
_cell.length_a   1.000
_cell.length_b   1.000
_cell.length_c   1.000
_cell.angle_alpha   90.00
_cell.angle_beta   90.00
_cell.angle_gamma   90.00
#
_symmetry.space_group_name_H-M   'P 1'
#
loop_
_entity.id
_entity.type
_entity.pdbx_description
1 polymer ?
#
loop_
_entity_poly.entity_id
_entity_poly.type
_entity_poly.pdbx_seq_one_letter_code
_entity_poly.pdbx_strand_id
1 'polypeptide(L)'
;RTFHSIPQSWQNCQRDSSDVKELIPELFSLPEILTNYNNYKFGQTENETLVDDVILPKWAQTPEDFIRMNRAALESEFVSSHLHQWIDLIFGYKQRGPEAIRAINVFYYLTYEGAVNLDSIMNPVDRAVIEKQIKRFGQVPSQ
;
A
#
# COMPACT_ATOMS: atom_id res chain seq x y z
N ARG A 1 0.80 -15.13 -3.97
CA ARG A 1 2.11 -14.44 -3.87
C ARG A 1 2.24 -13.94 -2.44
N THR A 2 3.19 -14.48 -1.68
CA THR A 2 3.38 -14.15 -0.25
C THR A 2 4.42 -13.04 -0.10
N PHE A 3 4.18 -12.09 0.80
CA PHE A 3 5.16 -11.06 1.15
C PHE A 3 6.36 -11.71 1.85
N HIS A 4 7.56 -11.51 1.31
CA HIS A 4 8.77 -12.18 1.80
C HIS A 4 10.05 -11.33 1.64
N SER A 5 9.99 -10.16 1.01
CA SER A 5 11.17 -9.33 0.76
C SER A 5 10.80 -7.86 0.59
N ILE A 6 11.39 -7.00 1.43
CA ILE A 6 11.23 -5.55 1.31
C ILE A 6 11.81 -5.03 -0.02
N PRO A 7 13.07 -5.37 -0.40
CA PRO A 7 13.63 -4.93 -1.69
C PRO A 7 12.80 -5.38 -2.89
N GLN A 8 12.28 -6.61 -2.88
CA GLN A 8 11.47 -7.11 -4.00
C GLN A 8 10.13 -6.38 -4.07
N SER A 9 9.46 -6.16 -2.94
CA SER A 9 8.19 -5.40 -2.91
C SER A 9 8.38 -3.98 -3.44
N TRP A 10 9.44 -3.29 -3.00
CA TRP A 10 9.78 -1.96 -3.54
C TRP A 10 10.00 -1.99 -5.06
N GLN A 11 10.74 -2.97 -5.57
CA GLN A 11 10.98 -3.10 -7.01
C GLN A 11 9.69 -3.38 -7.80
N ASN A 12 8.78 -4.19 -7.25
CA ASN A 12 7.49 -4.46 -7.88
C ASN A 12 6.68 -3.17 -8.00
N CYS A 13 6.58 -2.37 -6.92
CA CYS A 13 5.84 -1.12 -6.94
C CYS A 13 6.37 -0.08 -7.96
N GLN A 14 7.62 -0.24 -8.41
CA GLN A 14 8.26 0.65 -9.39
C GLN A 14 8.15 0.15 -10.83
N ARG A 15 7.86 -1.14 -11.04
CA ARG A 15 7.95 -1.79 -12.37
C ARG A 15 6.65 -2.41 -12.85
N ASP A 16 5.81 -2.87 -11.93
CA ASP A 16 4.54 -3.50 -12.24
C ASP A 16 3.45 -2.42 -12.29
N SER A 17 2.86 -2.20 -13.46
CA SER A 17 1.78 -1.22 -13.66
C SER A 17 0.54 -1.50 -12.80
N SER A 18 0.41 -2.70 -12.26
CA SER A 18 -0.68 -3.09 -11.37
C SER A 18 -0.32 -3.02 -9.88
N ASP A 19 0.94 -2.73 -9.54
CA ASP A 19 1.41 -2.61 -8.16
C ASP A 19 1.72 -1.16 -7.82
N VAL A 20 0.73 -0.43 -7.31
CA VAL A 20 0.86 0.99 -6.91
C VAL A 20 0.59 1.15 -5.40
N LYS A 21 1.04 0.17 -4.60
CA LYS A 21 0.75 0.12 -3.16
C LYS A 21 1.60 1.13 -2.39
N GLU A 22 0.99 1.70 -1.35
CA GLU A 22 1.64 2.55 -0.35
C GLU A 22 1.97 1.75 0.93
N LEU A 23 2.78 2.35 1.80
CA LEU A 23 3.20 1.74 3.06
C LEU A 23 2.09 1.76 4.11
N ILE A 24 2.20 0.84 5.08
CA ILE A 24 1.34 0.76 6.26
C ILE A 24 2.06 1.30 7.51
N PRO A 25 1.33 1.79 8.53
CA PRO A 25 1.93 2.33 9.75
C PRO A 25 2.88 1.38 10.48
N GLU A 26 2.62 0.07 10.40
CA GLU A 26 3.42 -0.98 11.06
C GLU A 26 4.87 -0.99 10.57
N LEU A 27 5.14 -0.56 9.33
CA LEU A 27 6.51 -0.44 8.79
C LEU A 27 7.32 0.70 9.43
N PHE A 28 6.72 1.47 10.35
CA PHE A 28 7.36 2.53 11.13
C PHE A 28 7.31 2.26 12.65
N SER A 29 6.72 1.14 13.08
CA SER A 29 6.50 0.90 14.52
C SER A 29 6.55 -0.55 15.00
N LEU A 30 6.33 -1.55 14.14
CA LEU A 30 6.10 -2.93 14.56
C LEU A 30 7.07 -3.90 13.85
N PRO A 31 8.27 -4.15 14.39
CA PRO A 31 9.26 -5.05 13.76
C PRO A 31 8.78 -6.49 13.59
N GLU A 32 7.84 -6.94 14.43
CA GLU A 32 7.31 -8.30 14.45
C GLU A 32 6.63 -8.71 13.14
N ILE A 33 6.17 -7.74 12.32
CA ILE A 33 5.58 -8.06 11.00
C ILE A 33 6.60 -8.60 10.00
N LEU A 34 7.89 -8.48 10.31
CA LEU A 34 9.01 -8.90 9.45
C LEU A 34 9.59 -10.25 9.88
N THR A 35 9.10 -10.83 10.98
CA THR A 35 9.62 -12.07 11.56
C THR A 35 8.52 -13.13 11.63
N ASN A 36 8.83 -14.35 11.22
CA ASN A 36 7.95 -15.51 11.36
C ASN A 36 8.05 -16.12 12.76
N TYR A 37 7.71 -15.33 13.79
CA TYR A 37 7.80 -15.77 15.18
C TYR A 37 7.06 -17.09 15.47
N ASN A 38 5.94 -17.31 14.79
CA ASN A 38 5.10 -18.49 14.95
C ASN A 38 5.59 -19.72 14.17
N ASN A 39 6.71 -19.63 13.45
CA ASN A 39 7.28 -20.70 12.64
C ASN A 39 6.27 -21.30 11.65
N TYR A 40 5.48 -20.44 11.01
CA TYR A 40 4.55 -20.87 9.99
C TYR A 40 5.27 -21.43 8.76
N LYS A 41 4.64 -22.39 8.09
CA LYS A 41 5.14 -22.93 6.82
C LYS A 41 4.55 -22.15 5.67
N PHE A 42 5.28 -21.17 5.14
CA PHE A 42 4.82 -20.35 4.01
C PHE A 42 5.13 -20.96 2.63
N GLY A 43 5.92 -22.05 2.60
CA GLY A 43 6.30 -22.74 1.36
C GLY A 43 7.56 -22.16 0.74
N GLN A 44 7.73 -22.38 -0.56
CA GLN A 44 8.88 -21.91 -1.34
C GLN A 44 8.41 -21.05 -2.50
N THR A 45 9.25 -20.11 -2.90
CA THR A 45 9.08 -19.34 -4.14
C THR A 45 9.33 -20.23 -5.37
N GLU A 46 9.00 -19.73 -6.56
CA GLU A 46 9.29 -20.40 -7.84
C GLU A 46 10.79 -20.64 -8.06
N ASN A 47 11.64 -19.81 -7.43
CA ASN A 47 13.10 -19.94 -7.45
C ASN A 47 13.61 -20.83 -6.29
N GLU A 48 12.76 -21.68 -5.73
CA GLU A 48 13.07 -22.63 -4.64
C GLU A 48 13.58 -21.97 -3.35
N THR A 49 13.44 -20.65 -3.22
CA THR A 49 13.80 -19.94 -1.98
C THR A 49 12.71 -20.15 -0.95
N LEU A 50 13.07 -20.68 0.22
CA LEU A 50 12.15 -20.85 1.35
C LEU A 50 11.62 -19.49 1.82
N VAL A 51 10.32 -19.41 2.04
CA VAL A 51 9.67 -18.24 2.61
C VAL A 51 9.57 -18.43 4.12
N ASP A 52 10.18 -17.51 4.87
CA ASP A 52 10.23 -17.51 6.32
C ASP A 52 10.22 -16.06 6.83
N ASP A 53 11.26 -15.60 7.55
CA ASP A 53 11.46 -14.19 7.86
C ASP A 53 11.56 -13.32 6.59
N VAL A 54 11.11 -12.08 6.70
CA VAL A 54 11.13 -11.13 5.58
C VAL A 54 12.57 -10.72 5.28
N ILE A 55 12.96 -10.84 4.01
CA ILE A 55 14.27 -10.39 3.54
C ILE A 55 14.36 -8.87 3.65
N LEU A 56 15.28 -8.41 4.51
CA LEU A 56 15.55 -7.00 4.76
C LEU A 56 16.55 -6.40 3.76
N PRO A 57 16.59 -5.06 3.60
CA PRO A 57 17.66 -4.39 2.88
C PRO A 57 19.03 -4.62 3.53
N LYS A 58 20.11 -4.56 2.74
CA LYS A 58 21.49 -4.83 3.21
C LYS A 58 21.96 -3.97 4.39
N TRP A 59 21.35 -2.81 4.59
CA TRP A 59 21.70 -1.88 5.68
C TRP A 59 21.00 -2.20 7.01
N ALA A 60 19.94 -3.00 7.00
CA ALA A 60 19.22 -3.42 8.20
C ALA A 60 19.70 -4.81 8.61
N GLN A 61 20.32 -4.93 9.78
CA GLN A 61 20.75 -6.22 10.31
C GLN A 61 19.60 -6.97 10.98
N THR A 62 18.65 -6.23 11.57
CA THR A 62 17.48 -6.78 12.23
C THR A 62 16.20 -6.04 11.82
N PRO A 63 15.01 -6.63 12.05
CA PRO A 63 13.73 -5.93 11.89
C PRO A 63 13.65 -4.62 12.68
N GLU A 64 14.20 -4.58 13.89
CA GLU A 64 14.24 -3.38 14.74
C GLU A 64 15.09 -2.27 14.10
N ASP A 65 16.24 -2.62 13.51
CA ASP A 65 17.05 -1.66 12.75
C ASP A 65 16.29 -1.08 11.56
N PHE A 66 15.55 -1.94 10.84
CA PHE A 66 14.72 -1.52 9.73
C PHE A 66 13.64 -0.51 10.17
N ILE A 67 12.87 -0.86 11.20
CA ILE A 67 11.82 0.01 11.76
C ILE A 67 12.40 1.32 12.31
N ARG A 68 13.51 1.25 13.06
CA ARG A 68 14.19 2.41 13.61
C ARG A 68 14.62 3.38 12.52
N MET A 69 15.19 2.87 11.43
CA MET A 69 15.60 3.70 10.30
C MET A 69 14.41 4.29 9.54
N ASN A 70 13.35 3.52 9.31
CA ASN A 70 12.14 4.04 8.67
C ASN A 70 11.51 5.17 9.49
N ARG A 71 11.42 5.01 10.81
CA ARG A 71 10.94 6.07 11.70
C ARG A 71 11.84 7.30 11.64
N ALA A 72 13.17 7.12 11.70
CA ALA A 72 14.10 8.24 11.59
C ALA A 72 13.98 8.96 10.24
N ALA A 73 13.73 8.24 9.15
CA ALA A 73 13.48 8.82 7.83
C ALA A 73 12.15 9.59 7.79
N LEU A 74 11.07 9.03 8.35
CA LEU A 74 9.77 9.67 8.44
C LEU A 74 9.80 10.99 9.24
N GLU A 75 10.57 11.00 10.33
CA GLU A 75 10.75 12.18 11.20
C GLU A 75 11.88 13.12 10.75
N SER A 76 12.44 12.90 9.55
CA SER A 76 13.52 13.74 9.02
C SER A 76 13.01 15.09 8.51
N GLU A 77 13.86 16.11 8.52
CA GLU A 77 13.56 17.43 7.96
C GLU A 77 13.13 17.35 6.48
N PHE A 78 13.71 16.41 5.73
CA PHE A 78 13.32 16.16 4.34
C PHE A 78 11.84 15.75 4.25
N VAL A 79 11.39 14.79 5.06
CA VAL A 79 9.99 14.39 5.05
C VAL A 79 9.10 15.49 5.63
N SER A 80 9.48 16.11 6.75
CA SER A 80 8.68 17.19 7.36
C SER A 80 8.42 18.35 6.39
N SER A 81 9.42 18.72 5.57
CA SER A 81 9.29 19.79 4.58
C SER A 81 8.46 19.42 3.34
N HIS A 82 8.17 18.13 3.09
CA HIS A 82 7.49 17.67 1.88
C HIS A 82 6.21 16.86 2.14
N LEU A 83 5.96 16.38 3.36
CA LEU A 83 4.87 15.47 3.69
C LEU A 83 3.49 16.04 3.31
N HIS A 84 3.33 17.36 3.42
CA HIS A 84 2.11 18.05 3.01
C HIS A 84 1.75 17.81 1.53
N GLN A 85 2.74 17.59 0.66
CA GLN A 85 2.50 17.29 -0.76
C GLN A 85 1.96 15.88 -0.97
N TRP A 86 2.34 14.92 -0.12
CA TRP A 86 1.73 13.59 -0.09
C TRP A 86 0.31 13.64 0.48
N ILE A 87 0.10 14.44 1.54
CA ILE A 87 -1.24 14.69 2.08
C ILE A 87 -2.15 15.28 0.99
N ASP A 88 -1.65 16.20 0.17
CA ASP A 88 -2.41 16.75 -0.96
C ASP A 88 -2.89 15.69 -1.97
N LEU A 89 -2.10 14.63 -2.18
CA LEU A 89 -2.43 13.52 -3.08
C LEU A 89 -3.49 12.59 -2.47
N ILE A 90 -3.34 12.24 -1.19
CA ILE A 90 -4.19 11.22 -0.56
C ILE A 90 -5.48 11.82 0.00
N PHE A 91 -5.41 13.01 0.59
CA PHE A 91 -6.53 13.64 1.31
C PHE A 91 -6.84 15.06 0.81
N GLY A 92 -5.93 15.73 0.10
CA GLY A 92 -6.10 17.12 -0.30
C GLY A 92 -6.58 17.31 -1.74
N TYR A 93 -6.30 18.48 -2.28
CA TYR A 93 -6.89 18.94 -3.55
C TYR A 93 -6.40 18.19 -4.80
N LYS A 94 -5.31 17.41 -4.69
CA LYS A 94 -4.77 16.59 -5.78
C LYS A 94 -5.35 15.17 -5.79
N GLN A 95 -6.32 14.85 -4.93
CA GLN A 95 -7.00 13.55 -4.93
C GLN A 95 -7.97 13.39 -6.13
N ARG A 96 -8.60 14.50 -6.59
CA ARG A 96 -9.62 14.49 -7.66
C ARG A 96 -9.46 15.69 -8.60
N GLY A 97 -10.17 15.64 -9.73
CA GLY A 97 -10.25 16.75 -10.68
C GLY A 97 -8.97 16.97 -11.51
N PRO A 98 -8.81 18.16 -12.12
CA PRO A 98 -7.69 18.43 -13.02
C PRO A 98 -6.31 18.28 -12.38
N GLU A 99 -6.18 18.59 -11.09
CA GLU A 99 -4.90 18.49 -10.37
C GLU A 99 -4.48 17.03 -10.16
N ALA A 100 -5.43 16.12 -9.92
CA ALA A 100 -5.15 14.69 -9.86
C ALA A 100 -4.62 14.15 -11.20
N ILE A 101 -5.17 14.62 -12.33
CA ILE A 101 -4.69 14.24 -13.67
C ILE A 101 -3.26 14.74 -13.88
N ARG A 102 -2.97 16.00 -13.53
CA ARG A 102 -1.62 16.56 -13.65
C ARG A 102 -0.60 15.83 -12.78
N ALA A 103 -1.02 15.35 -11.61
CA ALA A 103 -0.20 14.60 -10.67
C ALA A 103 -0.13 13.10 -10.96
N ILE A 104 -0.83 12.59 -11.99
CA ILE A 104 -0.94 11.15 -12.30
C ILE A 104 -1.49 10.36 -11.09
N ASN A 105 -2.51 10.90 -10.44
CA ASN A 105 -3.09 10.40 -9.18
C ASN A 105 -4.59 10.07 -9.32
N VAL A 106 -5.00 9.59 -10.51
CA VAL A 106 -6.40 9.20 -10.78
C VAL A 106 -6.53 7.69 -10.67
N PHE A 107 -7.35 7.24 -9.71
CA PHE A 107 -7.68 5.84 -9.51
C PHE A 107 -8.97 5.46 -10.24
N TYR A 108 -9.31 4.16 -10.22
CA TYR A 108 -10.53 3.67 -10.83
C TYR A 108 -11.77 4.29 -10.19
N TYR A 109 -12.77 4.72 -10.98
CA TYR A 109 -13.85 5.57 -10.50
C TYR A 109 -14.63 5.01 -9.30
N LEU A 110 -14.79 3.67 -9.20
CA LEU A 110 -15.48 3.02 -8.06
C LEU A 110 -14.72 3.10 -6.74
N THR A 111 -13.46 3.53 -6.74
CA THR A 111 -12.68 3.71 -5.51
C THR A 111 -13.04 5.00 -4.79
N TYR A 112 -13.68 5.97 -5.47
CA TYR A 112 -14.04 7.26 -4.90
C TYR A 112 -15.41 7.20 -4.24
N GLU A 113 -15.48 7.76 -3.03
CA GLU A 113 -16.75 7.98 -2.33
C GLU A 113 -17.73 8.79 -3.19
N GLY A 114 -18.99 8.35 -3.22
CA GLY A 114 -20.07 8.98 -3.97
C GLY A 114 -20.11 8.67 -5.46
N ALA A 115 -19.19 7.86 -5.99
CA ALA A 115 -19.14 7.54 -7.42
C ALA A 115 -20.37 6.77 -7.92
N VAL A 116 -21.00 5.95 -7.07
CA VAL A 116 -22.21 5.18 -7.37
C VAL A 116 -23.12 5.17 -6.15
N ASN A 117 -24.42 5.39 -6.36
CA ASN A 117 -25.45 5.16 -5.36
C ASN A 117 -25.92 3.69 -5.46
N LEU A 118 -25.53 2.84 -4.51
CA LEU A 118 -25.88 1.42 -4.51
C LEU A 118 -27.38 1.15 -4.43
N ASP A 119 -28.14 2.02 -3.77
CA ASP A 119 -29.59 1.85 -3.62
C ASP A 119 -30.37 2.21 -4.89
N SER A 120 -29.72 2.91 -5.83
CA SER A 120 -30.28 3.15 -7.16
C SER A 120 -30.19 1.94 -8.10
N ILE A 121 -29.41 0.92 -7.73
CA ILE A 121 -29.18 -0.27 -8.57
C ILE A 121 -30.28 -1.29 -8.30
N MET A 122 -31.21 -1.42 -9.25
CA MET A 122 -32.33 -2.36 -9.15
C MET A 122 -31.93 -3.83 -9.35
N ASN A 123 -30.93 -4.08 -10.20
CA ASN A 123 -30.50 -5.44 -10.48
C ASN A 123 -29.60 -5.96 -9.33
N PRO A 124 -30.02 -7.00 -8.60
CA PRO A 124 -29.25 -7.52 -7.47
C PRO A 124 -27.88 -8.08 -7.88
N VAL A 125 -27.75 -8.58 -9.11
CA VAL A 125 -26.48 -9.10 -9.63
C VAL A 125 -25.49 -7.95 -9.83
N ASP A 126 -25.92 -6.88 -10.47
CA ASP A 126 -25.07 -5.71 -10.74
C ASP A 126 -24.66 -5.03 -9.43
N ARG A 127 -25.59 -4.93 -8.47
CA ARG A 127 -25.29 -4.42 -7.12
C ARG A 127 -24.21 -5.26 -6.44
N ALA A 128 -24.33 -6.58 -6.44
CA ALA A 128 -23.36 -7.48 -5.82
C ALA A 128 -21.97 -7.38 -6.46
N VAL A 129 -21.90 -7.21 -7.78
CA VAL A 129 -20.65 -7.02 -8.52
C VAL A 129 -19.97 -5.72 -8.09
N ILE A 130 -20.71 -4.61 -8.06
CA ILE A 130 -20.17 -3.29 -7.68
C ILE A 130 -19.73 -3.28 -6.22
N GLU A 131 -20.53 -3.83 -5.30
CA GLU A 131 -20.16 -3.95 -3.89
C GLU A 131 -18.88 -4.77 -3.70
N LYS A 132 -18.75 -5.88 -4.44
CA LYS A 132 -17.53 -6.69 -4.41
C LYS A 132 -16.32 -5.92 -4.94
N GLN A 133 -16.50 -5.11 -5.98
CA GLN A 133 -15.45 -4.27 -6.53
C GLN A 133 -14.95 -3.27 -5.49
N ILE A 134 -15.86 -2.50 -4.88
CA ILE A 134 -15.56 -1.49 -3.85
C ILE A 134 -14.84 -2.13 -2.65
N LYS A 135 -15.30 -3.31 -2.19
CA LYS A 135 -14.72 -3.98 -1.01
C LYS A 135 -13.33 -4.56 -1.23
N ARG A 136 -12.93 -4.86 -2.48
CA ARG A 136 -11.73 -5.66 -2.76
C ARG A 136 -10.63 -4.92 -3.51
N PHE A 137 -10.95 -3.84 -4.21
CA PHE A 137 -10.03 -3.17 -5.15
C PHE A 137 -9.74 -1.71 -4.78
N GLY A 138 -9.80 -1.40 -3.49
CA GLY A 138 -9.39 -0.12 -2.92
C GLY A 138 -10.55 0.83 -2.69
N GLN A 139 -10.40 1.63 -1.64
CA GLN A 139 -11.27 2.74 -1.31
C GLN A 139 -10.36 3.94 -1.04
N VAL A 140 -10.50 4.99 -1.84
CA VAL A 140 -9.76 6.25 -1.64
C VAL A 140 -10.35 6.92 -0.39
N PRO A 141 -9.52 7.40 0.56
CA PRO A 141 -10.01 8.12 1.72
C PRO A 141 -10.86 9.34 1.35
N SER A 142 -11.72 9.79 2.25
CA SER A 142 -12.48 11.03 2.07
C SER A 142 -11.53 12.24 1.99
N GLN A 143 -11.94 13.24 1.21
CA GLN A 143 -11.28 14.54 1.09
C GLN A 143 -11.77 15.49 2.19
#